data_AF-A0A352CN03-F1
#
_entry.id   AF-A0A352CN03-F1
#
_cell.length_a   1.000
_cell.length_b   1.000
_cell.length_c   1.000
_cell.angle_alpha   90.00
_cell.angle_beta   90.00
_cell.angle_gamma   90.00
#
_symmetry.space_group_name_H-M   'P 1'
#
loop_
_entity.id
_entity.type
_entity.pdbx_description
1 polymer ?
#
loop_
_entity_poly.entity_id
_entity_poly.type
_entity_poly.pdbx_seq_one_letter_code
_entity_poly.pdbx_strand_id
1 'polypeptide(L)'
;QQIVNGEIGWMLYSGRPLLEELYCKMTWQGLRPSTIVDYTREPFIYSPGNVRVTLDYDIRTGLKSTDLLDPGCVTVPAGNAPIILEVKWDAYLPDIIRDAVQLRGCRSGAFSKYAQCRVYG
;
A
#
# COMPACT_ATOMS: atom_id res chain seq x y z
N GLN A 1 -20.46 1.90 -5.64
CA GLN A 1 -19.04 2.03 -6.02
C GLN A 1 -18.85 3.24 -6.95
N GLN A 2 -19.31 4.43 -6.55
CA GLN A 2 -19.40 5.59 -7.45
C GLN A 2 -18.03 5.99 -8.04
N ILE A 3 -16.97 6.02 -7.21
CA ILE A 3 -15.61 6.38 -7.65
C ILE A 3 -15.05 5.38 -8.66
N VAL A 4 -15.18 4.08 -8.38
CA VAL A 4 -14.69 2.99 -9.26
C VAL A 4 -15.44 3.01 -10.59
N ASN A 5 -16.74 3.32 -10.56
CA ASN A 5 -17.59 3.43 -11.74
C ASN A 5 -17.39 4.75 -12.52
N GLY A 6 -16.51 5.65 -12.06
CA GLY A 6 -16.28 6.95 -12.70
C GLY A 6 -17.33 8.03 -12.38
N GLU A 7 -18.30 7.74 -11.52
CA GLU A 7 -19.31 8.68 -11.03
C GLU A 7 -18.72 9.60 -9.95
N ILE A 8 -17.83 10.52 -10.37
CA ILE A 8 -17.07 11.39 -9.45
C ILE A 8 -17.64 12.81 -9.31
N GLY A 9 -18.69 13.18 -10.05
CA GLY A 9 -19.22 14.55 -10.09
C GLY A 9 -19.67 15.11 -8.73
N TRP A 10 -20.13 14.26 -7.81
CA TRP A 10 -20.52 14.67 -6.46
C TRP A 10 -19.35 15.20 -5.62
N MET A 11 -18.11 14.82 -5.94
CA MET A 11 -16.92 15.21 -5.17
C MET A 11 -16.69 16.72 -5.18
N LEU A 12 -16.99 17.38 -6.31
CA LEU A 12 -16.82 18.83 -6.48
C LEU A 12 -17.73 19.63 -5.54
N TYR A 13 -18.86 19.05 -5.11
CA TYR A 13 -19.85 19.70 -4.24
C TYR A 13 -19.85 19.12 -2.82
N SER A 14 -18.83 18.34 -2.48
CA SER A 14 -18.76 17.65 -1.19
C SER A 14 -18.47 18.57 -0.01
N GLY A 15 -17.99 19.80 -0.25
CA GLY A 15 -17.53 20.74 0.78
C GLY A 15 -16.26 20.28 1.51
N ARG A 16 -15.57 19.27 0.97
CA ARG A 16 -14.35 18.68 1.52
C ARG A 16 -13.19 18.97 0.58
N PRO A 17 -12.24 19.85 0.95
CA PRO A 17 -11.16 20.26 0.06
C PRO A 17 -10.36 19.10 -0.55
N LEU A 18 -10.14 18.02 0.22
CA LEU A 18 -9.42 16.84 -0.27
C LEU A 18 -10.17 16.09 -1.39
N LEU A 19 -11.50 16.02 -1.33
CA LEU A 19 -12.30 15.37 -2.38
C LEU A 19 -12.40 16.24 -3.63
N GLU A 20 -12.50 17.56 -3.46
CA GLU A 20 -12.46 18.52 -4.55
C GLU A 20 -11.10 18.49 -5.28
N GLU A 21 -10.00 18.40 -4.53
CA GLU A 21 -8.66 18.21 -5.10
C GLU A 21 -8.55 16.88 -5.86
N LEU A 22 -9.03 15.79 -5.27
CA LEU A 22 -9.03 14.48 -5.92
C LEU A 22 -9.83 14.52 -7.23
N TYR A 23 -11.01 15.14 -7.22
CA TYR A 23 -11.83 15.35 -8.42
C TYR A 23 -11.06 16.10 -9.50
N CYS A 24 -10.40 17.21 -9.15
CA CYS A 24 -9.60 17.99 -10.09
C CYS A 24 -8.45 17.16 -10.68
N LYS A 25 -7.75 16.36 -9.86
CA LYS A 25 -6.66 15.48 -10.32
C LYS A 25 -7.15 14.36 -11.24
N MET A 26 -8.29 13.75 -10.93
CA MET A 26 -8.89 12.71 -11.76
C MET A 26 -9.43 13.26 -13.09
N THR A 27 -10.01 14.46 -13.07
CA THR A 27 -10.64 15.09 -14.25
C THR A 27 -9.60 15.73 -15.18
N TRP A 28 -8.65 16.47 -14.62
CA TRP A 28 -7.76 17.34 -15.41
C TRP A 28 -6.31 16.87 -15.46
N GLN A 29 -5.88 16.00 -14.54
CA GLN A 29 -4.49 15.51 -14.47
C GLN A 29 -4.35 14.02 -14.79
N GLY A 30 -5.44 13.37 -15.23
CA GLY A 30 -5.42 11.98 -15.70
C GLY A 30 -5.19 10.93 -14.61
N LEU A 31 -5.41 11.28 -13.33
CA LEU A 31 -5.33 10.32 -12.24
C LEU A 31 -6.41 9.24 -12.39
N ARG A 32 -5.99 8.00 -12.60
CA ARG A 32 -6.89 6.85 -12.81
C ARG A 32 -6.37 5.58 -12.16
N PRO A 33 -7.25 4.64 -11.76
CA PRO A 33 -6.84 3.31 -11.33
C PRO A 33 -5.85 2.70 -12.34
N SER A 34 -4.72 2.21 -11.84
CA SER A 34 -3.62 1.73 -12.68
C SER A 34 -3.16 0.31 -12.34
N THR A 35 -3.09 -0.03 -11.06
CA THR A 35 -2.75 -1.38 -10.60
C THR A 35 -3.36 -1.64 -9.24
N ILE A 36 -3.61 -2.91 -8.96
CA ILE A 36 -4.00 -3.41 -7.64
C ILE A 36 -2.71 -3.77 -6.88
N VAL A 37 -2.66 -3.37 -5.62
CA VAL A 37 -1.60 -3.76 -4.67
C VAL A 37 -2.28 -4.57 -3.58
N ASP A 38 -2.22 -5.89 -3.71
CA ASP A 38 -2.77 -6.84 -2.74
C ASP A 38 -1.62 -7.50 -1.98
N TYR A 39 -1.78 -7.72 -0.67
CA TYR A 39 -0.76 -8.30 0.19
C TYR A 39 -1.34 -8.73 1.53
N THR A 40 -0.69 -9.72 2.16
CA THR A 40 -0.96 -10.09 3.55
C THR A 40 -0.11 -9.24 4.48
N ARG A 41 -0.73 -8.70 5.54
CA ARG A 41 -0.06 -7.91 6.59
C ARG A 41 -0.22 -8.55 7.95
N GLU A 42 0.90 -8.77 8.63
CA GLU A 42 0.94 -9.15 10.04
C GLU A 42 1.51 -8.00 10.90
N PRO A 43 0.67 -7.33 11.72
CA PRO A 43 1.10 -6.25 12.59
C PRO A 43 1.44 -6.72 14.02
N PHE A 44 2.50 -6.17 14.58
CA PHE A 44 2.91 -6.32 15.98
C PHE A 44 3.13 -4.94 16.61
N ILE A 45 2.72 -4.78 17.87
CA ILE A 45 2.86 -3.52 18.61
C ILE A 45 3.65 -3.74 19.90
N TYR A 46 4.46 -2.76 20.26
CA TYR A 46 5.22 -2.72 21.50
C TYR A 46 5.15 -1.31 22.10
N SER A 47 4.52 -1.19 23.27
CA SER A 47 4.17 0.12 23.84
C SER A 47 5.38 1.02 24.13
N PRO A 48 6.50 0.54 24.70
CA PRO A 48 7.69 1.36 24.86
C PRO A 48 8.23 1.86 23.52
N GLY A 49 8.39 3.17 23.37
CA GLY A 49 8.78 3.79 22.10
C GLY A 49 7.68 3.82 21.03
N ASN A 50 6.46 3.38 21.36
CA ASN A 50 5.32 3.24 20.44
C ASN A 50 5.72 2.48 19.16
N VAL A 51 6.43 1.36 19.33
CA VAL A 51 6.99 0.62 18.20
C VAL A 51 5.93 -0.25 17.53
N ARG A 52 5.90 -0.19 16.20
CA ARG A 52 5.04 -1.01 15.34
C ARG A 52 5.92 -1.74 14.35
N VAL A 53 5.83 -3.06 14.35
CA VAL A 53 6.52 -3.93 13.40
C VAL A 53 5.46 -4.53 12.49
N THR A 54 5.67 -4.47 11.18
CA THR A 54 4.79 -5.14 10.21
C THR A 54 5.60 -6.03 9.29
N LEU A 55 5.06 -7.22 9.02
CA LEU A 55 5.47 -8.07 7.92
C LEU A 55 4.43 -7.96 6.81
N ASP A 56 4.85 -7.46 5.66
CA ASP A 56 4.03 -7.46 4.46
C ASP A 56 4.61 -8.50 3.48
N TYR A 57 3.81 -9.50 3.11
CA TYR A 57 4.23 -10.60 2.25
C TYR A 57 3.09 -11.06 1.33
N ASP A 58 3.40 -12.00 0.43
CA ASP A 58 2.50 -12.41 -0.66
C ASP A 58 1.98 -11.17 -1.41
N ILE A 59 2.90 -10.36 -1.95
CA ILE A 59 2.55 -9.13 -2.67
C ILE A 59 2.10 -9.51 -4.08
N ARG A 60 0.89 -9.11 -4.43
CA ARG A 60 0.19 -9.49 -5.66
C ARG A 60 -0.36 -8.28 -6.40
N THR A 61 -0.56 -8.47 -7.70
CA THR A 61 -1.07 -7.46 -8.61
C THR A 61 -2.04 -8.04 -9.63
N GLY A 62 -2.91 -7.21 -10.19
CA GLY A 62 -3.85 -7.60 -11.25
C GLY A 62 -3.20 -7.57 -12.64
N LEU A 63 -3.37 -8.64 -13.43
CA LEU A 63 -2.93 -8.74 -14.83
C LEU A 63 -3.87 -7.97 -15.78
N LYS A 64 -3.97 -6.64 -15.61
CA LYS A 64 -4.87 -5.69 -16.32
C LYS A 64 -6.22 -5.41 -15.65
N SER A 65 -6.56 -6.10 -14.56
CA SER A 65 -7.70 -5.68 -13.74
C SER A 65 -7.29 -4.56 -12.80
N THR A 66 -8.08 -3.50 -12.77
CA THR A 66 -7.94 -2.37 -11.83
C THR A 66 -9.14 -2.28 -10.88
N ASP A 67 -10.08 -3.23 -10.98
CA ASP A 67 -11.22 -3.28 -10.08
C ASP A 67 -10.81 -3.88 -8.74
N LEU A 68 -10.36 -2.99 -7.84
CA LEU A 68 -9.91 -3.34 -6.50
C LEU A 68 -11.01 -4.00 -5.65
N LEU A 69 -12.28 -3.76 -5.96
CA LEU A 69 -13.40 -4.19 -5.13
C LEU A 69 -14.11 -5.44 -5.67
N ASP A 70 -13.65 -5.98 -6.80
CA ASP A 70 -14.13 -7.26 -7.32
C ASP A 70 -13.43 -8.42 -6.59
N PRO A 71 -14.14 -9.18 -5.73
CA PRO A 71 -13.56 -10.34 -5.06
C PRO A 71 -13.21 -11.49 -6.02
N GLY A 72 -13.72 -11.46 -7.27
CA GLY A 72 -13.34 -12.37 -8.36
C GLY A 72 -12.09 -11.94 -9.13
N CYS A 73 -11.51 -10.77 -8.81
CA CYS A 73 -10.33 -10.26 -9.50
C CYS A 73 -9.13 -11.19 -9.32
N VAL A 74 -8.68 -11.81 -10.41
CA VAL A 74 -7.50 -12.67 -10.39
C VAL A 74 -6.24 -11.84 -10.20
N THR A 75 -5.54 -12.09 -9.09
CA THR A 75 -4.23 -11.50 -8.81
C THR A 75 -3.11 -12.52 -9.01
N VAL A 76 -1.96 -12.05 -9.47
CA VAL A 76 -0.73 -12.83 -9.62
C VAL A 76 0.38 -12.25 -8.75
N PRO A 77 1.40 -13.05 -8.39
CA PRO A 77 2.56 -12.53 -7.67
C PRO A 77 3.17 -11.33 -8.40
N ALA A 78 3.47 -10.26 -7.66
CA ALA A 78 4.09 -9.06 -8.21
C ALA A 78 5.60 -9.30 -8.46
N GLY A 79 5.94 -10.14 -9.43
CA GLY A 79 7.30 -10.58 -9.70
C GLY A 79 7.94 -11.29 -8.50
N ASN A 80 9.22 -10.99 -8.24
CA ASN A 80 9.97 -11.55 -7.10
C ASN A 80 9.93 -10.60 -5.89
N ALA A 81 8.74 -10.16 -5.50
CA ALA A 81 8.58 -9.26 -4.36
C ALA A 81 9.09 -9.94 -3.07
N PRO A 82 10.02 -9.31 -2.31
CA PRO A 82 10.48 -9.85 -1.05
C PRO A 82 9.41 -9.70 0.04
N ILE A 83 9.60 -10.41 1.15
CA ILE A 83 8.90 -10.09 2.41
C ILE A 83 9.45 -8.76 2.92
N ILE A 84 8.56 -7.84 3.27
CA ILE A 84 8.92 -6.51 3.77
C ILE A 84 8.76 -6.51 5.29
N LEU A 85 9.86 -6.29 6.00
CA LEU A 85 9.86 -5.96 7.42
C LEU A 85 9.95 -4.44 7.56
N GLU A 86 8.91 -3.83 8.10
CA GLU A 86 8.88 -2.39 8.40
C GLU A 86 8.79 -2.19 9.91
N VAL A 87 9.66 -1.32 10.45
CA VAL A 87 9.71 -0.97 11.87
C VAL A 87 9.51 0.53 11.98
N LYS A 88 8.45 0.94 12.68
CA LYS A 88 8.10 2.34 12.95
C LYS A 88 8.15 2.58 14.45
N TRP A 89 8.73 3.69 14.87
CA TRP A 89 8.81 4.09 16.28
C TRP A 89 8.78 5.61 16.40
N ASP A 90 8.49 6.12 17.60
CA ASP A 90 8.50 7.55 17.88
C ASP A 90 9.89 8.00 18.37
N ALA A 91 10.02 8.29 19.67
CA ALA A 91 11.21 8.92 20.23
C ALA A 91 12.45 8.01 20.25
N TYR A 92 12.28 6.69 20.35
CA TYR A 92 13.38 5.74 20.40
C TYR A 92 12.95 4.32 19.99
N LEU A 93 13.92 3.51 19.59
CA LEU A 93 13.76 2.07 19.33
C LEU A 93 14.36 1.29 20.51
N PRO A 94 13.55 0.59 21.33
CA PRO A 94 14.03 -0.23 22.43
C PRO A 94 14.96 -1.35 21.95
N ASP A 95 16.01 -1.66 22.72
CA ASP A 95 17.04 -2.63 22.32
C ASP A 95 16.49 -4.04 22.12
N ILE A 96 15.50 -4.46 22.91
CA ILE A 96 14.81 -5.74 22.68
C ILE A 96 14.21 -5.85 21.28
N ILE A 97 13.67 -4.76 20.73
CA ILE A 97 13.12 -4.74 19.38
C ILE A 97 14.26 -4.64 18.37
N ARG A 98 15.26 -3.78 18.63
CA ARG A 98 16.46 -3.65 17.79
C ARG A 98 17.11 -5.01 17.55
N ASP A 99 17.25 -5.82 18.58
CA ASP A 99 17.86 -7.15 18.50
C ASP A 99 16.94 -8.13 17.77
N ALA A 100 15.64 -8.09 18.03
CA ALA A 100 14.66 -8.96 17.38
C ALA A 100 14.56 -8.75 15.86
N VAL A 101 14.71 -7.50 15.39
CA VAL A 101 14.60 -7.16 13.96
C VAL A 101 15.91 -7.27 13.19
N GLN A 102 17.04 -7.54 13.87
CA GLN A 102 18.35 -7.80 13.25
C GLN A 102 18.43 -9.24 12.69
N LEU A 103 17.58 -9.53 11.70
CA LEU A 103 17.53 -10.83 11.05
C LEU A 103 18.64 -10.97 10.00
N ARG A 104 19.28 -12.15 9.94
CA ARG A 104 20.24 -12.48 8.89
C ARG A 104 19.54 -12.50 7.53
N GLY A 105 20.13 -11.87 6.52
CA GLY A 105 19.56 -11.83 5.17
C GLY A 105 18.52 -10.72 4.95
N CYS A 106 18.16 -9.96 5.98
CA CYS A 106 17.37 -8.74 5.80
C CYS A 106 18.26 -7.62 5.24
N ARG A 107 17.81 -6.99 4.16
CA ARG A 107 18.50 -5.84 3.56
C ARG A 107 17.66 -4.60 3.77
N SER A 108 18.25 -3.59 4.41
CA SER A 108 17.62 -2.28 4.53
C SER A 108 17.63 -1.58 3.16
N GLY A 109 16.48 -1.07 2.75
CA GLY A 109 16.34 -0.34 1.49
C GLY A 109 14.96 0.29 1.36
N ALA A 110 14.86 1.25 0.45
CA ALA A 110 13.56 1.78 0.05
C ALA A 110 12.84 0.72 -0.81
N PHE A 111 11.56 0.51 -0.52
CA PHE A 111 10.71 -0.41 -1.29
C PHE A 111 9.35 0.23 -1.54
N SER A 112 8.88 0.18 -2.80
CA SER A 112 7.55 0.66 -3.19
C SER A 112 6.71 -0.50 -3.71
N LYS A 113 5.67 -0.86 -2.96
CA LYS A 113 4.71 -1.90 -3.38
C LYS A 113 4.03 -1.52 -4.69
N TYR A 114 3.69 -0.24 -4.85
CA TYR A 114 3.09 0.27 -6.07
C TYR A 114 4.02 0.07 -7.28
N ALA A 115 5.30 0.45 -7.15
CA ALA A 115 6.26 0.25 -8.24
C ALA A 115 6.44 -1.23 -8.60
N GLN A 116 6.51 -2.10 -7.58
CA GLN A 116 6.62 -3.55 -7.79
C GLN A 116 5.38 -4.12 -8.50
N CYS A 117 4.17 -3.68 -8.13
CA CYS A 117 2.92 -4.11 -8.75
C CYS A 117 2.71 -3.55 -10.17
N ARG A 118 3.60 -2.69 -10.67
CA ARG A 118 3.60 -2.20 -12.05
C ARG A 118 4.54 -2.99 -12.97
N VAL A 119 5.19 -4.06 -12.47
CA VAL A 119 6.19 -4.84 -13.23
C VAL A 119 5.63 -5.44 -14.54
N TYR A 120 4.32 -5.65 -14.64
CA TYR A 120 3.65 -6.19 -15.83
C TYR A 120 2.88 -5.16 -16.66
N GLY A 121 2.98 -3.86 -16.35
CA GLY A 121 2.28 -2.77 -17.04
C GLY A 121 1.46 -1.89 -16.09
#